data_AF-A0A966U692-F1
#
_entry.id   AF-A0A966U692-F1
#
_cell.length_a   1.000
_cell.length_b   1.000
_cell.length_c   1.000
_cell.angle_alpha   90.00
_cell.angle_beta   90.00
_cell.angle_gamma   90.00
#
_symmetry.space_group_name_H-M   'P 1'
#
loop_
_entity.id
_entity.type
_entity.pdbx_description
1 polymer ?
#
loop_
_entity_poly.entity_id
_entity_poly.type
_entity_poly.pdbx_seq_one_letter_code
_entity_poly.pdbx_strand_id
1 'polypeptide(L)'
;MSNPYQEALGRTLIERSFRERIVLVGVTLDGHDDRETQESLDELALLIDTAGADEVARITQRRDAPDPTYYIGKGKAEELRELCLQVDSDTVVFDNELSPAQQFNLEKLLGRTAIDRTAVILDIFAQNAHTQEGKAQVELALLKYRLPRLRRGVAGAMSQQGGGIGTRGPGETKLEVDRRRIQDKIAKLTKDLAHLSSTRREQSKGRNRSGLGSVTIVGYTNAGKSTLLNTLTDAGVLAE
;
A
#
# COMPACT_ATOMS: atom_id res chain seq x y z
N MET A 1 20.48 16.77 -1.05
CA MET A 1 19.72 16.78 -2.33
C MET A 1 19.08 15.41 -2.47
N SER A 2 17.79 15.33 -2.13
CA SER A 2 16.99 14.12 -2.30
C SER A 2 17.06 13.69 -3.76
N ASN A 3 17.47 12.44 -4.00
CA ASN A 3 17.33 11.88 -5.33
C ASN A 3 15.83 11.88 -5.65
N PRO A 4 15.35 12.37 -6.80
CA PRO A 4 13.94 12.26 -7.18
C PRO A 4 13.41 10.81 -7.13
N TYR A 5 14.31 9.81 -7.14
CA TYR A 5 14.01 8.42 -6.84
C TYR A 5 13.50 8.18 -5.40
N GLN A 6 14.02 8.90 -4.41
CA GLN A 6 13.59 8.82 -3.01
C GLN A 6 12.28 9.59 -2.75
N GLU A 7 11.98 10.62 -3.54
CA GLU A 7 10.70 11.35 -3.47
C GLU A 7 9.56 10.59 -4.18
N ALA A 8 9.82 9.94 -5.32
CA ALA A 8 8.80 9.18 -6.03
C ALA A 8 8.54 7.77 -5.46
N LEU A 9 9.51 7.20 -4.74
CA LEU A 9 9.41 5.89 -4.09
C LEU A 9 9.47 6.01 -2.57
N GLY A 10 8.98 7.12 -2.01
CA GLY A 10 8.95 7.49 -0.59
C GLY A 10 9.13 6.32 0.37
N ARG A 11 10.06 6.50 1.31
CA ARG A 11 10.19 5.70 2.53
C ARG A 11 8.78 5.43 3.05
N THR A 12 8.36 4.17 2.95
CA THR A 12 7.11 3.65 3.50
C THR A 12 5.88 4.39 2.93
N LEU A 13 4.71 3.77 2.95
CA LEU A 13 3.47 4.41 2.47
C LEU A 13 2.83 5.26 3.55
N ILE A 14 3.25 5.03 4.80
CA ILE A 14 2.94 5.79 6.01
C ILE A 14 4.28 6.27 6.58
N GLU A 15 4.39 7.56 6.88
CA GLU A 15 5.55 8.17 7.51
C GLU A 15 5.73 7.65 8.94
N ARG A 16 6.98 7.47 9.36
CA ARG A 16 7.34 6.82 10.64
C ARG A 16 8.03 7.74 11.62
N SER A 17 8.28 8.98 11.25
CA SER A 17 8.87 9.98 12.14
C SER A 17 7.87 10.44 13.20
N PHE A 18 6.57 10.25 12.94
CA PHE A 18 5.44 10.46 13.85
C PHE A 18 4.32 9.46 13.51
N ARG A 19 3.30 9.32 14.37
CA ARG A 19 2.10 8.52 14.07
C ARG A 19 1.17 9.37 13.21
N GLU A 20 0.99 9.00 11.94
CA GLU A 20 0.07 9.70 11.04
C GLU A 20 -1.37 9.63 11.53
N ARG A 21 -2.11 10.71 11.32
CA ARG A 21 -3.54 10.83 11.64
C ARG A 21 -4.34 10.47 10.41
N ILE A 22 -5.08 9.37 10.47
CA ILE A 22 -5.73 8.77 9.30
C ILE A 22 -7.25 8.86 9.37
N VAL A 23 -7.87 9.23 8.25
CA VAL A 23 -9.32 9.11 8.05
C VAL A 23 -9.62 7.88 7.20
N LEU A 24 -10.49 7.00 7.69
CA LEU A 24 -10.92 5.81 6.95
C LEU A 24 -12.16 6.09 6.09
N VAL A 25 -12.22 5.47 4.92
CA VAL A 25 -13.36 5.56 4.01
C VAL A 25 -13.85 4.16 3.65
N GLY A 26 -15.09 3.86 4.00
CA GLY A 26 -15.78 2.62 3.61
C GLY A 26 -16.89 2.88 2.60
N VAL A 27 -17.06 1.99 1.62
CA VAL A 27 -18.17 2.07 0.67
C VAL A 27 -18.96 0.77 0.70
N THR A 28 -20.22 0.84 1.11
CA THR A 28 -21.13 -0.29 1.00
C THR A 28 -21.61 -0.39 -0.44
N LEU A 29 -21.12 -1.39 -1.17
CA LEU A 29 -21.56 -1.68 -2.54
C LEU A 29 -22.80 -2.57 -2.56
N ASP A 30 -23.47 -2.65 -3.71
CA ASP A 30 -24.61 -3.54 -3.88
C ASP A 30 -24.23 -5.00 -3.55
N GLY A 31 -25.15 -5.73 -2.91
CA GLY A 31 -24.91 -7.07 -2.39
C GLY A 31 -24.15 -7.16 -1.05
N HIS A 32 -23.73 -6.04 -0.45
CA HIS A 32 -23.15 -5.99 0.90
C HIS A 32 -24.01 -5.15 1.84
N ASP A 33 -23.91 -5.43 3.14
CA ASP A 33 -24.60 -4.66 4.17
C ASP A 33 -23.66 -3.65 4.88
N ASP A 34 -24.26 -2.70 5.61
CA ASP A 34 -23.48 -1.66 6.30
C ASP A 34 -22.69 -2.24 7.49
N ARG A 35 -23.11 -3.40 8.02
CA ARG A 35 -22.42 -4.07 9.12
C ARG A 35 -21.12 -4.71 8.64
N GLU A 36 -21.13 -5.38 7.49
CA GLU A 36 -19.93 -5.93 6.85
C GLU A 36 -18.92 -4.82 6.55
N THR A 37 -19.40 -3.67 6.07
CA THR A 37 -18.55 -2.50 5.81
C THR A 37 -17.94 -1.98 7.11
N GLN A 38 -18.71 -1.92 8.19
CA GLN A 38 -18.22 -1.48 9.49
C GLN A 38 -17.19 -2.46 10.08
N GLU A 39 -17.43 -3.76 10.00
CA GLU A 39 -16.51 -4.82 10.43
C GLU A 39 -15.19 -4.75 9.64
N SER A 40 -15.27 -4.49 8.34
CA SER A 40 -14.09 -4.28 7.48
C SER A 40 -13.30 -3.04 7.91
N LEU A 41 -13.98 -1.94 8.25
CA LEU A 41 -13.32 -0.73 8.77
C LEU A 41 -12.70 -0.93 10.16
N ASP A 42 -13.32 -1.73 11.02
CA ASP A 42 -12.75 -2.10 12.33
C ASP A 42 -11.46 -2.91 12.16
N GLU A 43 -11.44 -3.87 11.21
CA GLU A 43 -10.20 -4.57 10.84
C GLU A 43 -9.15 -3.61 10.27
N LEU A 44 -9.54 -2.72 9.36
CA LEU A 44 -8.62 -1.76 8.77
C LEU A 44 -8.01 -0.83 9.82
N ALA A 45 -8.78 -0.41 10.82
CA ALA A 45 -8.29 0.37 11.95
C ALA A 45 -7.20 -0.39 12.74
N LEU A 46 -7.37 -1.69 12.95
CA LEU A 46 -6.33 -2.53 13.56
C LEU A 46 -5.07 -2.61 12.68
N LEU A 47 -5.23 -2.74 11.36
CA LEU A 47 -4.09 -2.72 10.44
C LEU A 47 -3.34 -1.38 10.47
N ILE A 48 -4.07 -0.27 10.57
CA ILE A 48 -3.51 1.09 10.69
C ILE A 48 -2.68 1.21 11.97
N ASP A 49 -3.20 0.72 13.09
CA ASP A 49 -2.50 0.72 14.37
C ASP A 49 -1.21 -0.12 14.31
N THR A 50 -1.29 -1.34 13.77
CA THR A 50 -0.11 -2.18 13.50
C THR A 50 0.90 -1.49 12.57
N ALA A 51 0.43 -0.67 11.62
CA ALA A 51 1.30 0.10 10.74
C ALA A 51 1.98 1.30 11.44
N GLY A 52 1.56 1.64 12.67
CA GLY A 52 2.09 2.75 13.46
C GLY A 52 1.40 4.09 13.22
N ALA A 53 0.11 4.08 12.86
CA ALA A 53 -0.70 5.28 12.64
C ALA A 53 -2.00 5.23 13.45
N ASP A 54 -2.69 6.37 13.54
CA ASP A 54 -3.89 6.53 14.38
C ASP A 54 -5.12 6.84 13.51
N GLU A 55 -6.19 6.06 13.69
CA GLU A 55 -7.49 6.43 13.14
C GLU A 55 -8.06 7.63 13.93
N VAL A 56 -8.29 8.75 13.24
CA VAL A 56 -8.88 9.96 13.85
C VAL A 56 -10.34 10.19 13.47
N ALA A 57 -10.80 9.61 12.37
CA ALA A 57 -12.21 9.57 11.98
C ALA A 57 -12.44 8.50 10.90
N ARG A 58 -13.71 8.17 10.67
CA ARG A 58 -14.14 7.37 9.52
C ARG A 58 -15.41 7.90 8.89
N ILE A 59 -15.58 7.63 7.60
CA ILE A 59 -16.77 7.99 6.84
C ILE A 59 -17.22 6.81 5.99
N THR A 60 -18.53 6.63 5.85
CA THR A 60 -19.13 5.58 5.03
C THR A 60 -20.06 6.16 3.96
N GLN A 61 -20.19 5.46 2.84
CA GLN A 61 -21.19 5.77 1.81
C GLN A 61 -21.74 4.49 1.18
N ARG A 62 -23.06 4.36 1.11
CA ARG A 62 -23.71 3.33 0.29
C ARG A 62 -23.81 3.75 -1.17
N ARG A 63 -23.46 2.87 -2.11
CA ARG A 63 -23.53 3.10 -3.57
C ARG A 63 -23.76 1.80 -4.32
N ASP A 64 -24.46 1.85 -5.45
CA ASP A 64 -24.62 0.66 -6.31
C ASP A 64 -23.30 0.28 -7.00
N ALA A 65 -22.50 1.28 -7.38
CA ALA A 65 -21.20 1.11 -8.00
C ALA A 65 -20.21 2.23 -7.58
N PRO A 66 -18.90 1.95 -7.62
CA PRO A 66 -17.87 2.96 -7.36
C PRO A 66 -17.97 4.13 -8.34
N ASP A 67 -17.78 5.35 -7.84
CA ASP A 67 -17.62 6.52 -8.70
C ASP A 67 -16.29 6.43 -9.47
N PRO A 68 -16.27 6.61 -10.80
CA PRO A 68 -15.05 6.47 -11.59
C PRO A 68 -14.00 7.54 -11.29
N THR A 69 -14.39 8.66 -10.66
CA THR A 69 -13.52 9.80 -10.38
C THR A 69 -12.94 9.73 -8.96
N TYR A 70 -13.77 9.44 -7.95
CA TYR A 70 -13.36 9.52 -6.54
C TYR A 70 -13.66 8.25 -5.73
N TYR A 71 -14.16 7.18 -6.36
CA TYR A 71 -14.69 5.97 -5.71
C TYR A 71 -15.98 6.21 -4.91
N ILE A 72 -16.02 7.28 -4.13
CA ILE A 72 -17.20 7.88 -3.50
C ILE A 72 -17.80 8.99 -4.39
N GLY A 73 -19.05 9.38 -4.11
CA GLY A 73 -19.70 10.47 -4.85
C GLY A 73 -19.05 11.83 -4.58
N LYS A 74 -19.10 12.75 -5.55
CA LYS A 74 -18.48 14.09 -5.46
C LYS A 74 -18.83 14.84 -4.16
N GLY A 75 -20.12 14.90 -3.79
CA GLY A 75 -20.53 15.58 -2.55
C GLY A 75 -19.93 14.94 -1.29
N LYS A 76 -19.79 13.61 -1.29
CA LYS A 76 -19.15 12.87 -0.20
C LYS A 76 -17.63 13.09 -0.16
N ALA A 77 -17.02 13.27 -1.32
CA ALA A 77 -15.60 13.61 -1.42
C ALA A 77 -15.31 15.04 -0.92
N GLU A 78 -16.25 15.98 -1.12
CA GLU A 78 -16.21 17.32 -0.53
C GLU A 78 -16.40 17.28 0.99
N GLU A 79 -17.37 16.51 1.49
CA GLU A 79 -17.56 16.25 2.93
C GLU A 79 -16.31 15.63 3.57
N LEU A 80 -15.71 14.64 2.90
CA LEU A 80 -14.45 14.02 3.33
C LEU A 80 -13.32 15.06 3.42
N ARG A 81 -13.20 15.96 2.44
CA ARG A 81 -12.20 17.04 2.47
C ARG A 81 -12.40 17.94 3.70
N GLU A 82 -13.63 18.33 3.99
CA GLU A 82 -13.96 19.15 5.16
C GLU A 82 -13.64 18.42 6.46
N LEU A 83 -14.04 17.16 6.58
CA LEU A 83 -13.72 16.31 7.73
C LEU A 83 -12.20 16.24 7.94
N CYS A 84 -11.44 15.98 6.88
CA CYS A 84 -9.98 15.89 6.94
C CYS A 84 -9.35 17.22 7.41
N LEU A 85 -9.91 18.38 7.04
CA LEU A 85 -9.45 19.69 7.56
C LEU A 85 -9.83 19.89 9.03
N GLN A 86 -11.03 19.48 9.44
CA GLN A 86 -11.49 19.61 10.81
C GLN A 86 -10.68 18.77 11.79
N VAL A 87 -10.38 17.53 11.40
CA VAL A 87 -9.62 16.60 12.25
C VAL A 87 -8.11 16.70 12.01
N ASP A 88 -7.65 17.52 11.06
CA ASP A 88 -6.24 17.70 10.72
C ASP A 88 -5.53 16.34 10.48
N SER A 89 -6.05 15.60 9.50
CA SER A 89 -5.50 14.29 9.08
C SER A 89 -4.38 14.41 8.04
N ASP A 90 -3.40 13.52 8.11
CA ASP A 90 -2.30 13.45 7.14
C ASP A 90 -2.68 12.64 5.90
N THR A 91 -3.40 11.53 6.13
CA THR A 91 -3.69 10.53 5.09
C THR A 91 -5.15 10.09 5.14
N VAL A 92 -5.71 9.79 3.97
CA VAL A 92 -6.99 9.12 3.83
C VAL A 92 -6.76 7.70 3.32
N VAL A 93 -7.38 6.71 3.98
CA VAL A 93 -7.29 5.31 3.59
C VAL A 93 -8.67 4.80 3.19
N PHE A 94 -8.78 4.35 1.94
CA PHE A 94 -9.95 3.67 1.44
C PHE A 94 -9.87 2.18 1.75
N ASP A 95 -10.97 1.63 2.26
CA ASP A 95 -11.06 0.19 2.54
C ASP A 95 -11.00 -0.66 1.26
N ASN A 96 -11.51 -0.12 0.16
CA ASN A 96 -11.50 -0.77 -1.14
C ASN A 96 -10.33 -0.28 -2.02
N GLU A 97 -9.93 -1.11 -2.99
CA GLU A 97 -8.85 -0.76 -3.93
C GLU A 97 -9.21 0.41 -4.83
N LEU A 98 -8.31 1.39 -4.92
CA LEU A 98 -8.47 2.55 -5.77
C LEU A 98 -7.77 2.34 -7.11
N SER A 99 -8.40 2.77 -8.21
CA SER A 99 -7.68 2.90 -9.47
C SER A 99 -6.63 4.03 -9.38
N PRO A 100 -5.55 3.98 -10.19
CA PRO A 100 -4.58 5.07 -10.25
C PRO A 100 -5.14 6.43 -10.68
N ALA A 101 -6.34 6.47 -11.28
CA ALA A 101 -7.04 7.71 -11.61
C ALA A 101 -7.81 8.24 -10.40
N GLN A 102 -8.53 7.37 -9.69
CA GLN A 102 -9.27 7.74 -8.48
C GLN A 102 -8.33 8.26 -7.40
N GLN A 103 -7.25 7.55 -7.12
CA GLN A 103 -6.25 7.97 -6.13
C GLN A 103 -5.73 9.39 -6.43
N PHE A 104 -5.31 9.63 -7.68
CA PHE A 104 -4.80 10.94 -8.10
C PHE A 104 -5.83 12.06 -7.94
N ASN A 105 -7.09 11.81 -8.34
CA ASN A 105 -8.15 12.80 -8.22
C ASN A 105 -8.48 13.10 -6.75
N LEU A 106 -8.48 12.06 -5.90
CA LEU A 106 -8.63 12.21 -4.45
C LEU A 106 -7.50 13.03 -3.85
N GLU A 107 -6.24 12.70 -4.11
CA GLU A 107 -5.08 13.48 -3.64
C GLU A 107 -5.18 14.95 -4.06
N LYS A 108 -5.55 15.21 -5.32
CA LYS A 108 -5.75 16.56 -5.85
C LYS A 108 -6.89 17.31 -5.14
N LEU A 109 -8.00 16.63 -4.84
CA LEU A 109 -9.16 17.23 -4.18
C LEU A 109 -8.90 17.49 -2.69
N LEU A 110 -8.33 16.51 -2.00
CA LEU A 110 -8.12 16.49 -0.56
C LEU A 110 -6.90 17.32 -0.14
N GLY A 111 -5.94 17.52 -1.06
CA GLY A 111 -4.68 18.22 -0.80
C GLY A 111 -3.73 17.45 0.11
N ARG A 112 -3.91 16.14 0.25
CA ARG A 112 -3.18 15.24 1.14
C ARG A 112 -3.11 13.84 0.55
N THR A 113 -2.34 12.94 1.19
CA THR A 113 -2.17 11.57 0.72
C THR A 113 -3.48 10.80 0.74
N ALA A 114 -3.79 10.07 -0.33
CA ALA A 114 -4.90 9.13 -0.38
C ALA A 114 -4.37 7.77 -0.84
N ILE A 115 -4.62 6.72 -0.06
CA ILE A 115 -4.19 5.35 -0.36
C ILE A 115 -5.35 4.37 -0.14
N ASP A 116 -5.16 3.11 -0.51
CA ASP A 116 -6.11 2.04 -0.30
C ASP A 116 -5.60 1.00 0.71
N ARG A 117 -6.47 0.05 1.09
CA ARG A 117 -6.13 -1.09 1.95
C ARG A 117 -4.91 -1.87 1.46
N THR A 118 -4.74 -2.02 0.15
CA THR A 118 -3.58 -2.71 -0.43
C THR A 118 -2.28 -2.00 -0.05
N ALA A 119 -2.25 -0.67 -0.10
CA ALA A 119 -1.10 0.11 0.33
C ALA A 119 -0.75 -0.11 1.82
N VAL A 120 -1.76 -0.12 2.71
CA VAL A 120 -1.55 -0.36 4.15
C VAL A 120 -0.95 -1.75 4.40
N ILE A 121 -1.52 -2.78 3.77
CA ILE A 121 -1.03 -4.16 3.87
C ILE A 121 0.42 -4.27 3.40
N LEU A 122 0.76 -3.62 2.28
CA LEU A 122 2.13 -3.62 1.76
C LEU A 122 3.10 -2.90 2.70
N ASP A 123 2.68 -1.85 3.42
CA ASP A 123 3.51 -1.20 4.42
C ASP A 123 3.81 -2.13 5.60
N ILE A 124 2.78 -2.78 6.15
CA ILE A 124 2.92 -3.77 7.24
C ILE A 124 3.85 -4.92 6.82
N PHE A 125 3.72 -5.42 5.59
CA PHE A 125 4.65 -6.44 5.10
C PHE A 125 6.08 -5.92 4.98
N ALA A 126 6.27 -4.65 4.61
CA ALA A 126 7.60 -4.05 4.58
C ALA A 126 8.22 -3.94 5.99
N GLN A 127 7.39 -3.78 7.03
CA GLN A 127 7.82 -3.81 8.43
C GLN A 127 8.30 -5.19 8.86
N ASN A 128 7.55 -6.23 8.49
CA ASN A 128 7.76 -7.60 8.94
C ASN A 128 8.75 -8.41 8.07
N ALA A 129 9.16 -7.88 6.91
CA ALA A 129 10.08 -8.55 6.01
C ALA A 129 11.54 -8.49 6.51
N HIS A 130 11.96 -9.50 7.29
CA HIS A 130 13.33 -9.58 7.80
C HIS A 130 14.30 -10.36 6.91
N THR A 131 13.80 -11.37 6.18
CA THR A 131 14.63 -12.20 5.29
C THR A 131 14.88 -11.51 3.95
N GLN A 132 15.97 -11.86 3.28
CA GLN A 132 16.27 -11.29 1.95
C GLN A 132 15.20 -11.66 0.91
N GLU A 133 14.68 -12.88 0.97
CA GLU A 133 13.56 -13.32 0.12
C GLU A 133 12.29 -12.51 0.42
N GLY A 134 11.93 -12.36 1.69
CA GLY A 134 10.74 -11.57 2.09
C GLY A 134 10.86 -10.10 1.67
N LYS A 135 12.03 -9.48 1.88
CA LYS A 135 12.30 -8.10 1.45
C LYS A 135 12.14 -7.95 -0.06
N ALA A 136 12.69 -8.89 -0.84
CA ALA A 136 12.56 -8.88 -2.29
C ALA A 136 11.11 -9.07 -2.77
N GLN A 137 10.32 -9.92 -2.09
CA GLN A 137 8.89 -10.11 -2.41
C GLN A 137 8.08 -8.84 -2.14
N VAL A 138 8.28 -8.20 -0.99
CA VAL A 138 7.58 -6.96 -0.65
C VAL A 138 7.99 -5.82 -1.57
N GLU A 139 9.29 -5.68 -1.86
CA GLU A 139 9.78 -4.68 -2.80
C GLU A 139 9.18 -4.87 -4.19
N LEU A 140 9.10 -6.11 -4.69
CA LEU A 140 8.45 -6.42 -5.95
C LEU A 140 6.98 -6.01 -5.95
N ALA A 141 6.26 -6.30 -4.87
CA ALA A 141 4.85 -5.94 -4.73
C ALA A 141 4.65 -4.42 -4.69
N LEU A 142 5.46 -3.70 -3.91
CA LEU A 142 5.45 -2.23 -3.86
C LEU A 142 5.73 -1.61 -5.23
N LEU A 143 6.72 -2.12 -5.98
CA LEU A 143 7.02 -1.63 -7.32
C LEU A 143 5.87 -1.86 -8.29
N LYS A 144 5.21 -3.03 -8.23
CA LYS A 144 4.02 -3.33 -9.05
C LYS A 144 2.84 -2.43 -8.71
N TYR A 145 2.61 -2.14 -7.42
CA TYR A 145 1.54 -1.24 -6.97
C TYR A 145 1.79 0.20 -7.42
N ARG A 146 3.03 0.68 -7.29
CA ARG A 146 3.43 2.06 -7.62
C ARG A 146 3.58 2.33 -9.12
N LEU A 147 4.02 1.36 -9.92
CA LEU A 147 4.24 1.52 -11.36
C LEU A 147 3.05 2.14 -12.13
N PRO A 148 1.81 1.65 -12.01
CA PRO A 148 0.66 2.24 -12.70
C PRO A 148 0.22 3.59 -12.10
N ARG A 149 0.68 3.91 -10.88
CA ARG A 149 0.42 5.16 -10.16
C ARG A 149 1.51 6.22 -10.41
N LEU A 150 2.60 5.85 -11.07
CA LEU A 150 3.67 6.76 -11.46
C LEU A 150 3.15 7.73 -12.54
N ARG A 151 3.04 9.02 -12.18
CA ARG A 151 2.63 10.09 -13.09
C ARG A 151 3.71 11.16 -13.21
N ARG A 152 3.67 11.93 -14.30
CA ARG A 152 4.39 13.21 -14.43
C ARG A 152 3.86 14.11 -13.31
N GLY A 153 4.59 14.22 -12.21
CA GLY A 153 4.09 14.83 -10.98
C GLY A 153 3.62 16.27 -11.17
N VAL A 154 2.87 16.75 -10.17
CA VAL A 154 2.52 18.17 -9.95
C VAL A 154 3.79 19.04 -9.75
N ALA A 155 4.94 18.43 -9.45
CA ALA A 155 6.27 19.04 -9.58
C ALA A 155 6.63 19.46 -11.04
N GLY A 156 5.79 19.12 -12.02
CA GLY A 156 5.85 19.67 -13.38
C GLY A 156 5.69 21.19 -13.44
N ALA A 157 5.09 21.82 -12.41
CA ALA A 157 5.04 23.28 -12.29
C ALA A 157 6.44 23.93 -12.15
N MET A 158 7.43 23.22 -11.60
CA MET A 158 8.82 23.71 -11.53
C MET A 158 9.64 23.40 -12.78
N SER A 159 9.16 22.48 -13.64
CA SER A 159 9.82 22.20 -14.93
C SER A 159 9.42 23.17 -16.06
N GLN A 160 8.38 23.98 -15.85
CA GLN A 160 7.92 24.98 -16.84
C GLN A 160 8.56 26.36 -16.67
N GLN A 161 9.28 26.62 -15.57
CA GLN A 161 9.97 27.89 -15.32
C GLN A 161 11.44 27.92 -15.79
N GLY A 162 11.86 26.93 -16.58
CA GLY A 162 13.06 27.01 -17.42
C GLY A 162 12.64 27.38 -18.85
N GLY A 163 12.46 28.67 -19.10
CA GLY A 163 11.87 29.18 -20.33
C GLY A 163 12.61 28.83 -21.63
N GLY A 164 11.89 28.99 -22.74
CA GLY A 164 12.48 29.23 -24.06
C GLY A 164 12.30 28.09 -25.07
N ILE A 165 11.28 28.25 -25.91
CA ILE A 165 11.30 27.98 -27.36
C ILE A 165 12.35 26.96 -27.86
N GLY A 166 11.89 25.76 -28.20
CA GLY A 166 12.49 24.96 -29.28
C GLY A 166 13.74 24.15 -28.94
N THR A 167 13.54 22.94 -28.42
CA THR A 167 14.28 21.75 -28.90
C THR A 167 13.36 20.51 -28.80
N ARG A 168 12.56 20.27 -29.84
CA ARG A 168 12.05 18.92 -30.14
C ARG A 168 13.27 18.08 -30.53
N GLY A 169 13.91 17.45 -29.55
CA GLY A 169 14.83 16.34 -29.74
C GLY A 169 14.17 15.03 -29.33
N PRO A 170 14.58 13.89 -29.90
CA PRO A 170 14.02 12.56 -29.59
C PRO A 170 14.57 12.02 -28.24
N GLY A 171 14.53 12.83 -27.19
CA GLY A 171 14.99 12.46 -25.85
C GLY A 171 13.87 11.81 -25.04
N GLU A 172 14.16 10.67 -24.43
CA GLU A 172 13.27 9.95 -23.50
C GLU A 172 12.89 10.88 -22.32
N THR A 173 11.60 11.00 -21.99
CA THR A 173 11.18 11.88 -20.89
C THR A 173 11.59 11.30 -19.54
N LYS A 174 11.84 12.14 -18.52
CA LYS A 174 12.22 11.65 -17.16
C LYS A 174 11.26 10.59 -16.63
N LEU A 175 9.95 10.74 -16.89
CA LEU A 175 8.94 9.75 -16.52
C LEU A 175 9.13 8.42 -17.26
N GLU A 176 9.45 8.45 -18.55
CA GLU A 176 9.72 7.24 -19.34
C GLU A 176 10.95 6.50 -18.82
N VAL A 177 12.03 7.24 -18.53
CA VAL A 177 13.24 6.70 -17.92
C VAL A 177 12.94 6.05 -16.56
N ASP A 178 12.20 6.74 -15.69
CA ASP A 178 11.85 6.21 -14.36
C ASP A 178 10.95 4.97 -14.46
N ARG A 179 9.96 4.99 -15.37
CA ARG A 179 9.10 3.84 -15.66
C ARG A 179 9.91 2.64 -16.13
N ARG A 180 10.83 2.84 -17.08
CA ARG A 180 11.70 1.80 -17.62
C ARG A 180 12.57 1.18 -16.52
N ARG A 181 13.19 2.00 -15.67
CA ARG A 181 14.01 1.50 -14.55
C ARG A 181 13.18 0.68 -13.54
N ILE A 182 11.95 1.10 -13.25
CA ILE A 182 11.04 0.31 -12.39
C ILE A 182 10.72 -1.04 -13.04
N GLN A 183 10.42 -1.06 -14.34
CA GLN A 183 10.17 -2.29 -15.09
C GLN A 183 11.37 -3.23 -15.10
N ASP A 184 12.58 -2.71 -15.34
CA ASP A 184 13.82 -3.48 -15.31
C ASP A 184 14.05 -4.09 -13.92
N LYS A 185 13.77 -3.33 -12.86
CA LYS A 185 13.89 -3.81 -11.47
C LYS A 185 12.85 -4.88 -11.14
N ILE A 186 11.61 -4.71 -11.59
CA ILE A 186 10.55 -5.72 -11.48
C ILE A 186 10.98 -7.01 -12.17
N ALA A 187 11.51 -6.93 -13.39
CA ALA A 187 11.97 -8.09 -14.16
C ALA A 187 13.11 -8.82 -13.43
N LYS A 188 14.10 -8.07 -12.92
CA LYS A 188 15.19 -8.62 -12.13
C LYS A 188 14.71 -9.32 -10.86
N LEU A 189 13.93 -8.64 -10.01
CA LEU A 189 13.41 -9.21 -8.76
C LEU A 189 12.55 -10.44 -9.01
N THR A 190 11.73 -10.43 -10.06
CA THR A 190 10.91 -11.59 -10.44
C THR A 190 11.78 -12.80 -10.79
N LYS A 191 12.86 -12.59 -11.56
CA LYS A 191 13.81 -13.65 -11.92
C LYS A 191 14.57 -14.17 -10.69
N ASP A 192 15.07 -13.27 -9.85
CA ASP A 192 15.83 -13.62 -8.65
C ASP A 192 14.97 -14.45 -7.67
N LEU A 193 13.70 -14.05 -7.47
CA LEU A 193 12.74 -14.80 -6.64
C LEU A 193 12.39 -16.17 -7.24
N ALA A 194 12.27 -16.28 -8.57
CA ALA A 194 12.05 -17.56 -9.23
C ALA A 194 13.21 -18.53 -8.98
N HIS A 195 14.46 -18.06 -9.06
CA HIS A 195 15.64 -18.87 -8.75
C HIS A 195 15.65 -19.31 -7.27
N LEU A 196 15.36 -18.40 -6.33
CA LEU A 196 15.28 -18.75 -4.91
C LEU A 196 14.21 -19.83 -4.62
N SER A 197 13.06 -19.74 -5.30
CA SER A 197 11.99 -20.72 -5.16
C SER A 197 12.42 -22.13 -5.61
N SER A 198 13.22 -22.23 -6.69
CA SER A 198 13.76 -23.52 -7.16
C SER A 198 14.72 -24.15 -6.15
N THR A 199 15.62 -23.37 -5.57
CA THR A 199 16.56 -23.85 -4.53
C THR A 199 15.81 -24.34 -3.29
N ARG A 200 14.75 -23.62 -2.88
CA ARG A 200 13.92 -24.01 -1.73
C ARG A 200 13.20 -25.34 -1.95
N ARG A 201 12.72 -25.58 -3.18
CA ARG A 201 12.08 -26.85 -3.58
C ARG A 201 13.05 -28.02 -3.54
N GLU A 202 14.33 -27.80 -3.80
CA GLU A 202 15.35 -28.84 -3.67
C GLU A 202 15.65 -29.15 -2.20
N GLN A 203 15.77 -28.13 -1.36
CA GLN A 203 16.00 -28.29 0.08
C GLN A 203 14.80 -28.94 0.80
N SER A 204 13.56 -28.68 0.37
CA SER A 204 12.37 -29.29 0.98
C SER A 204 12.26 -30.80 0.72
N LYS A 205 12.89 -31.33 -0.34
CA LYS A 205 12.96 -32.78 -0.59
C LYS A 205 13.67 -33.52 0.55
N GLY A 206 14.64 -32.89 1.21
CA GLY A 206 15.32 -33.43 2.38
C GLY A 206 14.43 -33.46 3.63
N ARG A 207 13.65 -32.40 3.88
CA ARG A 207 12.72 -32.32 5.02
C ARG A 207 11.58 -33.34 4.91
N ASN A 208 11.04 -33.55 3.70
CA ASN A 208 10.02 -34.57 3.46
C ASN A 208 10.50 -36.00 3.72
N ARG A 209 11.81 -36.26 3.74
CA ARG A 209 12.40 -37.57 4.08
C ARG A 209 12.54 -37.81 5.59
N SER A 210 12.40 -36.77 6.43
CA SER A 210 12.62 -36.87 7.87
C SER A 210 11.50 -37.56 8.66
N GLY A 211 10.33 -37.79 8.03
CA GLY A 211 9.18 -38.42 8.68
C GLY A 211 8.40 -37.53 9.66
N LEU A 212 8.85 -36.29 9.89
CA LEU A 212 8.17 -35.31 10.75
C LEU A 212 7.00 -34.64 10.01
N GLY A 213 5.86 -34.50 10.70
CA GLY A 213 4.70 -33.77 10.18
C GLY A 213 4.95 -32.25 10.18
N SER A 214 4.61 -31.59 9.08
CA SER A 214 4.63 -30.12 8.98
C SER A 214 3.22 -29.58 9.22
N VAL A 215 3.06 -28.69 10.19
CA VAL A 215 1.80 -28.00 10.49
C VAL A 215 1.99 -26.51 10.22
N THR A 216 0.99 -25.88 9.58
CA THR A 216 0.99 -24.44 9.29
C THR A 216 -0.22 -23.80 9.97
N ILE A 217 0.02 -22.72 10.72
CA ILE A 217 -1.04 -21.91 11.35
C ILE A 217 -1.43 -20.81 10.37
N VAL A 218 -2.72 -20.73 10.02
CA VAL A 218 -3.29 -19.70 9.14
C VAL A 218 -4.48 -19.03 9.83
N GLY A 219 -4.76 -17.78 9.48
CA GLY A 219 -5.81 -16.96 10.09
C GLY A 219 -5.60 -15.47 9.84
N TYR A 220 -6.61 -14.65 10.12
CA TYR A 220 -6.58 -13.20 9.94
C TYR A 220 -5.49 -12.52 10.78
N THR A 221 -5.05 -11.33 10.37
CA THR A 221 -4.15 -10.49 11.19
C THR A 221 -4.82 -10.23 12.53
N ASN A 222 -4.05 -10.25 13.62
CA ASN A 222 -4.56 -10.13 14.99
C ASN A 222 -5.51 -11.27 15.47
N ALA A 223 -5.57 -12.41 14.78
CA ALA A 223 -6.34 -13.59 15.23
C ALA A 223 -5.64 -14.44 16.31
N GLY A 224 -4.57 -13.94 16.95
CA GLY A 224 -3.81 -14.68 17.97
C GLY A 224 -2.89 -15.78 17.43
N LYS A 225 -2.52 -15.75 16.14
CA LYS A 225 -1.63 -16.77 15.53
C LYS A 225 -0.26 -16.85 16.23
N SER A 226 0.35 -15.70 16.52
CA SER A 226 1.63 -15.64 17.23
C SER A 226 1.49 -16.15 18.67
N THR A 227 0.40 -15.80 19.34
CA THR A 227 0.06 -16.27 20.69
C THR A 227 -0.05 -17.80 20.74
N LEU A 228 -0.78 -18.40 19.78
CA LEU A 228 -0.89 -19.85 19.66
C LEU A 228 0.46 -20.51 19.39
N LEU A 229 1.25 -19.96 18.46
CA LEU A 229 2.58 -20.49 18.14
C LEU A 229 3.50 -20.46 19.36
N ASN A 230 3.55 -19.35 20.09
CA ASN A 230 4.35 -19.22 21.30
C ASN A 230 3.91 -20.21 22.37
N THR A 231 2.59 -20.36 22.58
CA THR A 231 2.06 -21.31 23.56
C THR A 231 2.44 -22.76 23.24
N LEU A 232 2.55 -23.10 21.96
CA LEU A 232 2.88 -24.45 21.51
C LEU A 232 4.39 -24.73 21.44
N THR A 233 5.24 -23.70 21.31
CA THR A 233 6.64 -23.89 20.91
C THR A 233 7.66 -23.09 21.73
N ASP A 234 7.21 -22.20 22.61
CA ASP A 234 8.06 -21.22 23.32
C ASP A 234 8.99 -20.43 22.38
N ALA A 235 8.59 -20.24 21.12
CA ALA A 235 9.43 -19.67 20.08
C ALA A 235 9.74 -18.16 20.24
N GLY A 236 9.11 -17.48 21.21
CA GLY A 236 9.35 -16.06 21.49
C GLY A 236 9.05 -15.12 20.31
N VAL A 237 8.11 -15.52 19.43
CA VAL A 237 7.66 -14.69 18.32
C VAL A 237 6.89 -13.49 18.88
N LEU A 238 7.08 -12.29 18.33
CA LEU A 238 6.29 -11.12 18.70
C LEU A 238 4.79 -11.44 18.55
N ALA A 239 4.07 -11.36 19.67
CA ALA A 239 2.62 -11.49 19.75
C ALA A 239 2.07 -10.13 20.16
N GLU A 240 1.27 -9.54 19.27
CA GLU A 240 0.43 -8.37 19.52
C GLU A 240 -0.95 -8.86 19.97
#